data_AF-A0AA41VRB2-F1
#
_entry.id   AF-A0AA41VRB2-F1
#
_cell.length_a   1.000
_cell.length_b   1.000
_cell.length_c   1.000
_cell.angle_alpha   90.00
_cell.angle_beta   90.00
_cell.angle_gamma   90.00
#
_symmetry.space_group_name_H-M   'P 1'
#
loop_
_entity.id
_entity.type
_entity.pdbx_description
1 polymer ?
#
loop_
_entity_poly.entity_id
_entity_poly.type
_entity_poly.pdbx_seq_one_letter_code
_entity_poly.pdbx_strand_id
1 'polypeptide(L)'
;DVLCGSGSSESMHSGMLQEWFGLQWWNSRSFAILFTVVFVMLPLVLLKRVECLRFTSAVSVLLAVVFVAISTVLAISALWHGKTKTPRLLPVLETKASFFELFTAVPIIVSAFTFHFNVHPIAAELRKTSDMVTAVRISLVLCAAVYAAVGFFGFLLFGDSTMPDILSNFDHNFGSTVGTFLNDTVRLSYALHLMLVFPLPNFSLRVNVDEFLFPEWPLLSSHNIRFVPLTCILLIFVYIAAIAIPNIWFFFQFLGSTTSLCVAFVFPGAIVLRDINGIATRRDKILAVLMIAIAVIASTIAISSNIASLLGT
;
A
#
# COMPACT_ATOMS: atom_id res chain seq x y z
N ASP A 1 4.92 -11.39 5.87
CA ASP A 1 4.45 -12.73 5.48
C ASP A 1 5.31 -13.35 4.38
N VAL A 2 5.61 -12.67 3.28
CA VAL A 2 6.51 -13.19 2.21
C VAL A 2 7.81 -13.85 2.71
N LEU A 3 8.53 -13.20 3.64
CA LEU A 3 9.81 -13.73 4.15
C LEU A 3 9.65 -14.89 5.14
N CYS A 4 8.58 -14.91 5.93
CA CYS A 4 8.47 -15.70 7.17
C CYS A 4 7.21 -16.55 7.30
N GLY A 5 6.34 -16.54 6.30
CA GLY A 5 5.06 -17.22 6.32
C GLY A 5 4.02 -16.51 7.20
N SER A 6 2.78 -16.97 7.10
CA SER A 6 1.67 -16.57 7.97
C SER A 6 1.34 -17.72 8.93
N GLY A 7 1.52 -17.52 10.23
CA GLY A 7 1.37 -18.57 11.25
C GLY A 7 -0.06 -18.88 11.70
N SER A 8 -1.10 -18.63 10.88
CA SER A 8 -2.50 -18.89 11.27
C SER A 8 -3.01 -20.24 10.74
N SER A 9 -3.49 -21.07 11.68
CA SER A 9 -3.81 -22.51 11.58
C SER A 9 -4.64 -23.06 10.40
N GLU A 10 -5.18 -22.26 9.49
CA GLU A 10 -6.05 -22.78 8.42
C GLU A 10 -5.33 -22.97 7.08
N SER A 11 -4.12 -22.44 6.91
CA SER A 11 -3.21 -22.76 5.79
C SER A 11 -1.80 -22.27 6.10
N MET A 12 -0.88 -23.18 6.44
CA MET A 12 0.54 -22.86 6.66
C MET A 12 1.20 -22.44 5.33
N HIS A 13 1.14 -21.15 5.02
CA HIS A 13 1.92 -20.55 3.94
C HIS A 13 3.36 -20.41 4.44
N SER A 14 4.30 -21.07 3.77
CA SER A 14 5.72 -21.01 4.15
C SER A 14 6.34 -19.72 3.62
N GLY A 15 7.17 -19.07 4.42
CA GLY A 15 7.95 -17.91 3.97
C GLY A 15 9.16 -18.34 3.16
N MET A 16 9.68 -17.46 2.31
CA MET A 16 10.90 -17.75 1.53
C MET A 16 12.08 -18.19 2.41
N LEU A 17 12.28 -17.54 3.58
CA LEU A 17 13.37 -17.91 4.49
C LEU A 17 13.14 -19.28 5.14
N GLN A 18 11.88 -19.71 5.28
CA GLN A 18 11.53 -21.03 5.81
C GLN A 18 11.66 -22.10 4.73
N GLU A 19 11.32 -21.79 3.47
CA GLU A 19 11.50 -22.70 2.34
C GLU A 19 12.98 -22.97 2.06
N TRP A 20 13.82 -21.93 2.12
CA TRP A 20 15.26 -22.06 1.82
C TRP A 20 16.08 -22.67 2.96
N PHE A 21 15.72 -22.39 4.22
CA PHE A 21 16.56 -22.73 5.38
C PHE A 21 15.85 -23.60 6.45
N GLY A 22 14.61 -24.03 6.19
CA GLY A 22 13.76 -24.72 7.16
C GLY A 22 13.23 -23.80 8.26
N LEU A 23 12.45 -24.33 9.21
CA LEU A 23 11.94 -23.55 10.34
C LEU A 23 13.08 -23.26 11.34
N GLN A 24 13.36 -21.97 11.57
CA GLN A 24 14.45 -21.52 12.44
C GLN A 24 13.95 -20.38 13.34
N TRP A 25 14.55 -20.18 14.52
CA TRP A 25 14.12 -19.09 15.42
C TRP A 25 14.27 -17.70 14.78
N TRP A 26 15.30 -17.51 13.94
CA TRP A 26 15.62 -16.24 13.28
C TRP A 26 14.74 -15.95 12.05
N ASN A 27 14.02 -16.94 11.51
CA ASN A 27 13.04 -16.69 10.45
C ASN A 27 11.61 -16.53 10.97
N SER A 28 11.45 -16.37 12.30
CA SER A 28 10.21 -15.91 12.89
C SER A 28 9.83 -14.51 12.40
N ARG A 29 8.52 -14.25 12.26
CA ARG A 29 7.98 -12.97 11.79
C ARG A 29 8.56 -11.78 12.56
N SER A 30 8.59 -11.85 13.89
CA SER A 30 9.10 -10.77 14.74
C SER A 30 10.58 -10.47 14.48
N PHE A 31 11.42 -11.52 14.41
CA PHE A 31 12.86 -11.33 14.20
C PHE A 31 13.18 -10.82 12.80
N ALA A 32 12.55 -11.34 11.75
CA ALA A 32 12.83 -10.90 10.39
C ALA A 32 12.36 -9.46 10.11
N ILE A 33 11.20 -9.06 10.67
CA ILE A 33 10.76 -7.66 10.61
C ILE A 33 11.75 -6.79 11.38
N LEU A 34 12.18 -7.19 12.58
CA LEU A 34 13.17 -6.45 13.36
C LEU A 34 14.48 -6.27 12.59
N PHE A 35 14.99 -7.34 11.99
CA PHE A 35 16.18 -7.33 11.16
C PHE A 35 16.03 -6.35 9.99
N THR A 36 14.90 -6.40 9.28
CA THR A 36 14.59 -5.49 8.18
C THR A 36 14.54 -4.04 8.66
N VAL A 37 13.90 -3.78 9.80
CA VAL A 37 13.80 -2.43 10.39
C VAL A 37 15.18 -1.90 10.73
N VAL A 38 16.03 -2.68 11.37
CA VAL A 38 17.36 -2.24 11.84
C VAL A 38 18.37 -2.09 10.71
N PHE A 39 18.43 -3.04 9.78
CA PHE A 39 19.51 -3.10 8.78
C PHE A 39 19.14 -2.50 7.42
N VAL A 40 17.85 -2.39 7.11
CA VAL A 40 17.38 -1.87 5.81
C VAL A 40 16.64 -0.55 5.99
N MET A 41 15.59 -0.52 6.82
CA MET A 41 14.74 0.67 6.91
C MET A 41 15.38 1.80 7.71
N LEU A 42 16.00 1.53 8.86
CA LEU A 42 16.66 2.52 9.71
C LEU A 42 17.69 3.38 8.96
N PRO A 43 18.69 2.82 8.24
CA PRO A 43 19.64 3.65 7.50
C PRO A 43 18.97 4.51 6.44
N LEU A 44 17.90 4.01 5.79
CA LEU A 44 17.17 4.78 4.78
C LEU A 44 16.31 5.90 5.39
N VAL A 45 15.66 5.68 6.53
CA VAL A 45 14.83 6.73 7.17
C VAL A 45 15.66 7.79 7.87
N LEU A 46 16.92 7.50 8.22
CA LEU A 46 17.85 8.48 8.77
C LEU A 46 18.29 9.52 7.72
N LEU A 47 17.98 9.31 6.44
CA LEU A 47 18.14 10.32 5.40
C LEU A 47 17.19 11.50 5.67
N LYS A 48 17.79 12.69 5.76
CA LYS A 48 17.08 13.93 6.12
C LYS A 48 16.36 14.61 4.97
N ARG A 49 16.71 14.26 3.72
CA ARG A 49 16.15 14.86 2.51
C ARG A 49 15.50 13.79 1.65
N VAL A 50 14.34 14.13 1.08
CA VAL A 50 13.62 13.21 0.19
C VAL A 50 14.41 12.96 -1.09
N GLU A 51 15.17 13.94 -1.57
CA GLU A 51 16.02 13.79 -2.76
C GLU A 51 17.09 12.68 -2.64
N CYS A 52 17.52 12.32 -1.43
CA CYS A 52 18.47 11.23 -1.20
C CYS A 52 17.84 9.85 -1.49
N LEU A 53 16.50 9.76 -1.40
CA LEU A 53 15.73 8.55 -1.69
C LEU A 53 15.41 8.41 -3.19
N ARG A 54 15.91 9.29 -4.07
CA ARG A 54 15.60 9.24 -5.50
C ARG A 54 15.99 7.90 -6.14
N PHE A 55 17.15 7.36 -5.76
CA PHE A 55 17.67 6.11 -6.31
C PHE A 55 16.90 4.90 -5.78
N THR A 56 16.64 4.86 -4.48
CA THR A 56 15.85 3.78 -3.86
C THR A 56 14.43 3.77 -4.40
N SER A 57 13.83 4.95 -4.64
CA SER A 57 12.52 5.09 -5.26
C SER A 57 12.53 4.61 -6.72
N ALA A 58 13.54 4.96 -7.51
CA ALA A 58 13.68 4.49 -8.89
C ALA A 58 13.84 2.97 -8.97
N VAL A 59 14.70 2.39 -8.11
CA VAL A 59 14.88 0.93 -8.00
C VAL A 59 13.58 0.28 -7.57
N SER A 60 12.85 0.87 -6.63
CA SER A 60 11.56 0.36 -6.16
C SER A 60 10.52 0.31 -7.28
N VAL A 61 10.41 1.36 -8.10
CA VAL A 61 9.51 1.37 -9.28
C VAL A 61 9.92 0.29 -10.28
N LEU A 62 11.22 0.12 -10.54
CA LEU A 62 11.72 -0.95 -11.42
C LEU A 62 11.33 -2.34 -10.90
N LEU A 63 11.48 -2.59 -9.60
CA LEU A 63 11.10 -3.87 -8.98
C LEU A 63 9.60 -4.14 -9.09
N ALA A 64 8.75 -3.11 -8.98
CA ALA A 64 7.31 -3.25 -9.22
C ALA A 64 7.00 -3.62 -10.67
N VAL A 65 7.69 -3.00 -11.64
CA VAL A 65 7.53 -3.34 -13.07
C VAL A 65 7.99 -4.77 -13.35
N VAL A 66 9.11 -5.20 -12.76
CA VAL A 66 9.60 -6.59 -12.85
C VAL A 66 8.56 -7.56 -12.27
N PHE A 67 7.99 -7.25 -11.12
CA PHE A 67 6.90 -8.03 -10.52
C PHE A 67 5.70 -8.18 -11.47
N VAL A 68 5.24 -7.09 -12.09
CA VAL A 68 4.14 -7.14 -13.08
C VAL A 68 4.53 -7.97 -14.29
N ALA A 69 5.73 -7.79 -14.83
CA ALA A 69 6.20 -8.48 -16.02
C ALA A 69 6.26 -10.00 -15.78
N ILE A 70 6.84 -10.45 -14.66
CA ILE A 70 6.92 -11.88 -14.34
C ILE A 70 5.52 -12.45 -14.09
N SER A 71 4.66 -11.75 -13.34
CA SER A 71 3.28 -12.17 -13.10
C SER A 71 2.49 -12.32 -14.41
N THR A 72 2.72 -11.42 -15.36
CA THR A 72 2.12 -11.48 -16.71
C THR A 72 2.60 -12.71 -17.48
N VAL A 73 3.91 -12.97 -17.48
CA VAL A 73 4.49 -14.15 -18.14
C VAL A 73 3.93 -15.44 -17.53
N LEU A 74 3.86 -15.52 -16.19
CA LEU A 74 3.28 -16.66 -15.49
C LEU A 74 1.81 -16.84 -15.85
N ALA A 75 1.00 -15.78 -15.84
CA ALA A 75 -0.41 -15.83 -16.23
C ALA A 75 -0.61 -16.33 -17.68
N ILE A 76 0.14 -15.80 -18.64
CA ILE A 76 0.06 -16.22 -20.05
C ILE A 76 0.49 -17.69 -20.20
N SER A 77 1.58 -18.08 -19.54
CA SER A 77 2.06 -19.46 -19.59
C SER A 77 1.04 -20.44 -18.98
N ALA A 78 0.38 -20.05 -17.88
CA ALA A 78 -0.64 -20.87 -17.23
C ALA A 78 -1.90 -21.01 -18.11
N LEU A 79 -2.28 -19.94 -18.82
CA LEU A 79 -3.36 -19.96 -19.82
C LEU A 79 -3.05 -20.91 -20.98
N TRP A 80 -1.84 -20.85 -21.54
CA TRP A 80 -1.43 -21.71 -22.66
C TRP A 80 -1.42 -23.20 -22.28
N HIS A 81 -1.02 -23.53 -21.06
CA HIS A 81 -1.02 -24.90 -20.57
C HIS A 81 -2.39 -25.37 -20.05
N GLY A 82 -3.44 -24.54 -20.18
CA GLY A 82 -4.80 -24.87 -19.72
C GLY A 82 -4.92 -25.08 -18.21
N LYS A 83 -3.99 -24.54 -17.41
CA LYS A 83 -3.97 -24.69 -15.95
C LYS A 83 -4.92 -23.72 -15.24
N THR A 84 -5.39 -22.69 -15.94
CA THR A 84 -6.28 -21.66 -15.40
C THR A 84 -7.74 -21.97 -15.72
N LYS A 85 -8.65 -21.73 -14.78
CA LYS A 85 -10.09 -21.70 -15.07
C LYS A 85 -10.37 -20.59 -16.10
N THR A 86 -11.39 -20.78 -16.95
CA THR A 86 -11.80 -19.77 -17.93
C THR A 86 -12.04 -18.43 -17.23
N PRO A 87 -11.37 -17.34 -17.64
CA PRO A 87 -11.45 -16.08 -16.93
C PRO A 87 -12.86 -15.50 -17.03
N ARG A 88 -13.48 -15.24 -15.88
CA ARG A 88 -14.75 -14.53 -15.80
C ARG A 88 -14.45 -13.04 -15.76
N LEU A 89 -14.86 -12.31 -16.79
CA LEU A 89 -14.67 -10.86 -16.85
C LEU A 89 -15.61 -10.09 -15.90
N LEU A 90 -16.69 -10.73 -15.46
CA LEU A 90 -17.72 -10.14 -14.63
C LEU A 90 -17.89 -10.97 -13.34
N PRO A 91 -18.13 -10.30 -12.19
CA PRO A 91 -18.43 -10.98 -10.93
C PRO A 91 -19.78 -11.70 -11.01
N VAL A 92 -19.89 -12.81 -10.30
CA VAL A 92 -21.15 -13.55 -10.15
C VAL A 92 -21.98 -12.86 -9.05
N LEU A 93 -23.01 -12.13 -9.47
CA LEU A 93 -23.90 -11.37 -8.59
C LEU A 93 -25.18 -12.17 -8.29
N GLU A 94 -25.03 -13.38 -7.76
CA GLU A 94 -26.19 -14.25 -7.48
C GLU A 94 -26.98 -13.82 -6.23
N THR A 95 -26.31 -13.16 -5.26
CA THR A 95 -26.94 -12.74 -4.00
C THR A 95 -26.83 -11.22 -3.80
N LYS A 96 -27.82 -10.60 -3.12
CA LYS A 96 -27.76 -9.18 -2.75
C LYS A 96 -26.50 -8.84 -1.93
N ALA A 97 -26.04 -9.76 -1.08
CA ALA A 97 -24.80 -9.63 -0.32
C ALA A 97 -23.56 -9.45 -1.21
N SER A 98 -23.44 -10.22 -2.30
CA SER A 98 -22.31 -10.13 -3.25
C SER A 98 -22.22 -8.79 -3.96
N PHE A 99 -23.35 -8.09 -4.15
CA PHE A 99 -23.34 -6.71 -4.66
C PHE A 99 -22.78 -5.71 -3.64
N PHE A 100 -23.11 -5.87 -2.36
CA PHE A 100 -22.57 -5.02 -1.30
C PHE A 100 -21.09 -5.30 -1.02
N GLU A 101 -20.63 -6.54 -1.20
CA GLU A 101 -19.20 -6.89 -1.11
C GLU A 101 -18.34 -6.11 -2.10
N LEU A 102 -18.86 -5.73 -3.28
CA LEU A 102 -18.14 -4.86 -4.22
C LEU A 102 -17.75 -3.52 -3.58
N PHE A 103 -18.55 -3.00 -2.64
CA PHE A 103 -18.24 -1.75 -1.94
C PHE A 103 -17.09 -1.90 -0.94
N THR A 104 -16.72 -3.12 -0.53
CA THR A 104 -15.54 -3.34 0.31
C THR A 104 -14.23 -3.08 -0.44
N ALA A 105 -14.25 -3.11 -1.78
CA ALA A 105 -13.11 -2.75 -2.61
C ALA A 105 -12.89 -1.23 -2.71
N VAL A 106 -13.94 -0.41 -2.55
CA VAL A 106 -13.87 1.05 -2.68
C VAL A 106 -12.85 1.66 -1.69
N PRO A 107 -12.89 1.35 -0.37
CA PRO A 107 -11.87 1.79 0.59
C PRO A 107 -10.44 1.46 0.17
N ILE A 108 -10.23 0.26 -0.39
CA ILE A 108 -8.91 -0.23 -0.77
C ILE A 108 -8.39 0.54 -1.98
N ILE A 109 -9.23 0.75 -2.99
CA ILE A 109 -8.90 1.56 -4.16
C ILE A 109 -8.58 3.00 -3.74
N VAL A 110 -9.41 3.61 -2.88
CA VAL A 110 -9.17 4.96 -2.36
C VAL A 110 -7.85 5.02 -1.61
N SER A 111 -7.58 4.04 -0.74
CA SER A 111 -6.32 3.96 0.01
C SER A 111 -5.12 3.82 -0.94
N ALA A 112 -5.22 2.99 -1.97
CA ALA A 112 -4.17 2.78 -2.97
C ALA A 112 -3.80 4.06 -3.74
N PHE A 113 -4.79 4.91 -4.03
CA PHE A 113 -4.56 6.21 -4.68
C PHE A 113 -4.32 7.37 -3.70
N THR A 114 -4.27 7.11 -2.39
CA THR A 114 -4.03 8.15 -1.39
C THR A 114 -2.54 8.42 -1.23
N PHE A 115 -2.09 9.54 -1.79
CA PHE A 115 -0.70 10.02 -1.66
C PHE A 115 -0.59 11.47 -1.17
N HIS A 116 -1.72 12.10 -0.86
CA HIS A 116 -1.85 13.53 -0.54
C HIS A 116 -0.87 14.03 0.53
N PHE A 117 -0.57 13.22 1.54
CA PHE A 117 0.33 13.58 2.65
C PHE A 117 1.79 13.76 2.23
N ASN A 118 2.21 13.24 1.07
CA ASN A 118 3.56 13.41 0.53
C ASN A 118 3.69 14.58 -0.46
N VAL A 119 2.56 15.20 -0.85
CA VAL A 119 2.55 16.25 -1.87
C VAL A 119 3.40 17.46 -1.44
N HIS A 120 3.26 17.92 -0.19
CA HIS A 120 4.01 19.09 0.28
C HIS A 120 5.52 18.85 0.37
N PRO A 121 6.02 17.76 1.00
CA PRO A 121 7.46 17.45 0.99
C PRO A 121 8.06 17.34 -0.41
N ILE A 122 7.35 16.72 -1.35
CA ILE A 122 7.86 16.55 -2.73
C ILE A 122 7.85 17.89 -3.46
N ALA A 123 6.79 18.70 -3.29
CA ALA A 123 6.71 20.01 -3.92
C ALA A 123 7.83 20.95 -3.44
N ALA A 124 8.25 20.84 -2.18
CA ALA A 124 9.36 21.62 -1.63
C ALA A 124 10.73 21.27 -2.24
N GLU A 125 10.87 20.07 -2.79
CA GLU A 125 12.11 19.58 -3.42
C GLU A 125 12.10 19.76 -4.96
N LEU A 126 10.96 20.14 -5.55
CA LEU A 126 10.87 20.42 -6.98
C LEU A 126 11.60 21.72 -7.33
N ARG A 127 12.33 21.71 -8.45
CA ARG A 127 12.95 22.92 -9.01
C ARG A 127 11.92 23.99 -9.36
N LYS A 128 10.73 23.57 -9.82
CA LYS A 128 9.59 24.43 -10.13
C LYS A 128 8.32 23.80 -9.55
N THR A 129 7.62 24.52 -8.68
CA THR A 129 6.37 24.04 -8.07
C THR A 129 5.26 23.83 -9.09
N SER A 130 5.31 24.51 -10.25
CA SER A 130 4.38 24.30 -11.37
C SER A 130 4.42 22.88 -11.93
N ASP A 131 5.56 22.21 -11.85
CA ASP A 131 5.76 20.89 -12.44
C ASP A 131 5.05 19.80 -11.61
N MET A 132 4.62 20.13 -10.39
CA MET A 132 3.92 19.21 -9.49
C MET A 132 2.65 18.62 -10.13
N VAL A 133 1.86 19.43 -10.85
CA VAL A 133 0.64 18.97 -11.50
C VAL A 133 0.94 17.91 -12.57
N THR A 134 1.98 18.15 -13.37
CA THR A 134 2.43 17.20 -14.40
C THR A 134 2.95 15.92 -13.77
N ALA A 135 3.77 16.04 -12.72
CA ALA A 135 4.29 14.88 -11.98
C ALA A 135 3.16 14.04 -11.39
N VAL A 136 2.17 14.66 -10.75
CA VAL A 136 0.99 13.95 -10.21
C VAL A 136 0.21 13.25 -11.32
N ARG A 137 -0.03 13.90 -12.46
CA ARG A 137 -0.76 13.28 -13.59
C ARG A 137 -0.04 12.06 -14.16
N ILE A 138 1.26 12.16 -14.41
CA ILE A 138 2.07 11.05 -14.92
C ILE A 138 2.06 9.89 -13.90
N SER A 139 2.28 10.20 -12.62
CA SER A 139 2.25 9.19 -11.55
C SER A 139 0.90 8.50 -11.43
N LEU A 140 -0.23 9.24 -11.55
CA LEU A 140 -1.57 8.64 -11.50
C LEU A 140 -1.81 7.68 -12.66
N VAL A 141 -1.42 8.04 -13.89
CA VAL A 141 -1.55 7.16 -15.06
C VAL A 141 -0.68 5.92 -14.89
N LEU A 142 0.56 6.07 -14.44
CA LEU A 142 1.47 4.96 -14.20
C LEU A 142 0.94 4.01 -13.11
N CYS A 143 0.51 4.55 -11.97
CA CYS A 143 -0.07 3.76 -10.87
C CYS A 143 -1.34 3.03 -11.33
N ALA A 144 -2.24 3.70 -12.04
CA ALA A 144 -3.46 3.07 -12.57
C ALA A 144 -3.14 1.93 -13.52
N ALA A 145 -2.15 2.09 -14.40
CA ALA A 145 -1.71 1.04 -15.32
C ALA A 145 -1.10 -0.16 -14.57
N VAL A 146 -0.24 0.08 -13.58
CA VAL A 146 0.37 -0.98 -12.76
C VAL A 146 -0.69 -1.72 -11.95
N TYR A 147 -1.59 -1.01 -11.26
CA TYR A 147 -2.66 -1.63 -10.47
C TYR A 147 -3.63 -2.43 -11.34
N ALA A 148 -4.02 -1.90 -12.50
CA ALA A 148 -4.87 -2.64 -13.45
C ALA A 148 -4.17 -3.90 -13.96
N ALA A 149 -2.88 -3.82 -14.31
CA ALA A 149 -2.11 -4.97 -14.78
C ALA A 149 -1.96 -6.04 -13.69
N VAL A 150 -1.61 -5.65 -12.46
CA VAL A 150 -1.49 -6.59 -11.33
C VAL A 150 -2.82 -7.25 -11.02
N GLY A 151 -3.91 -6.47 -10.94
CA GLY A 151 -5.25 -7.00 -10.69
C GLY A 151 -5.71 -7.96 -11.79
N PHE A 152 -5.52 -7.57 -13.06
CA PHE A 152 -5.92 -8.38 -14.20
C PHE A 152 -5.11 -9.67 -14.32
N PHE A 153 -3.77 -9.60 -14.41
CA PHE A 153 -2.94 -10.79 -14.57
C PHE A 153 -2.89 -11.66 -13.32
N GLY A 154 -2.97 -11.04 -12.13
CA GLY A 154 -3.10 -11.75 -10.87
C GLY A 154 -4.36 -12.61 -10.83
N PHE A 155 -5.50 -12.02 -11.18
CA PHE A 155 -6.76 -12.76 -11.25
C PHE A 155 -6.76 -13.80 -12.38
N LEU A 156 -6.12 -13.54 -13.52
CA LEU A 156 -5.94 -14.56 -14.57
C LEU A 156 -5.13 -15.77 -14.08
N LEU A 157 -4.13 -15.54 -13.23
CA LEU A 157 -3.23 -16.59 -12.73
C LEU A 157 -3.90 -17.44 -11.64
N PHE A 158 -4.63 -16.82 -10.70
CA PHE A 158 -5.17 -17.51 -9.51
C PHE A 158 -6.70 -17.70 -9.52
N GLY A 159 -7.43 -16.94 -10.33
CA GLY A 159 -8.89 -17.00 -10.43
C GLY A 159 -9.59 -16.80 -9.09
N ASP A 160 -10.61 -17.62 -8.82
CA ASP A 160 -11.38 -17.58 -7.57
C ASP A 160 -10.55 -17.91 -6.31
N SER A 161 -9.34 -18.43 -6.48
CA SER A 161 -8.41 -18.74 -5.38
C SER A 161 -7.47 -17.58 -5.03
N THR A 162 -7.70 -16.38 -5.59
CA THR A 162 -6.92 -15.18 -5.27
C THR A 162 -7.09 -14.81 -3.79
N MET A 163 -5.97 -14.73 -3.07
CA MET A 163 -5.97 -14.34 -1.66
C MET A 163 -5.94 -12.81 -1.48
N PRO A 164 -6.35 -12.29 -0.30
CA PRO A 164 -6.25 -10.86 0.00
C PRO A 164 -4.82 -10.29 -0.13
N ASP A 165 -3.81 -11.10 0.19
CA ASP A 165 -2.42 -10.84 -0.19
C ASP A 165 -2.03 -11.79 -1.32
N ILE A 166 -1.99 -11.26 -2.54
CA ILE A 166 -1.68 -12.04 -3.75
C ILE A 166 -0.29 -12.68 -3.70
N LEU A 167 0.64 -12.16 -2.90
CA LEU A 167 1.99 -12.73 -2.79
C LEU A 167 1.99 -14.06 -2.07
N SER A 168 1.00 -14.28 -1.20
CA SER A 168 0.79 -15.57 -0.55
C SER A 168 0.42 -16.63 -1.58
N ASN A 169 -0.27 -16.29 -2.68
CA ASN A 169 -0.57 -17.26 -3.74
C ASN A 169 0.67 -17.77 -4.49
N PHE A 170 1.80 -17.05 -4.46
CA PHE A 170 3.04 -17.46 -5.13
C PHE A 170 3.88 -18.47 -4.33
N ASP A 171 3.45 -18.89 -3.14
CA ASP A 171 4.12 -19.96 -2.38
C ASP A 171 3.85 -21.38 -2.95
N HIS A 172 2.84 -21.52 -3.82
CA HIS A 172 2.54 -22.78 -4.48
C HIS A 172 3.54 -23.07 -5.62
N ASN A 173 4.29 -24.16 -5.49
CA ASN A 173 5.20 -24.64 -6.53
C ASN A 173 4.42 -25.01 -7.81
N PHE A 174 4.68 -24.29 -8.91
CA PHE A 174 4.08 -24.56 -10.24
C PHE A 174 4.60 -25.86 -10.92
N GLY A 175 5.29 -26.73 -10.18
CA GLY A 175 5.73 -28.06 -10.62
C GLY A 175 6.93 -28.07 -11.58
N SER A 176 7.50 -26.91 -11.92
CA SER A 176 8.71 -26.79 -12.75
C SER A 176 9.78 -25.96 -12.06
N THR A 177 11.06 -26.30 -12.26
CA THR A 177 12.21 -25.59 -11.67
C THR A 177 12.21 -24.10 -12.04
N VAL A 178 11.83 -23.78 -13.28
CA VAL A 178 11.71 -22.40 -13.76
C VAL A 178 10.57 -21.67 -13.04
N GLY A 179 9.43 -22.34 -12.82
CA GLY A 179 8.30 -21.76 -12.11
C GLY A 179 8.62 -21.41 -10.65
N THR A 180 9.33 -22.29 -9.93
CA THR A 180 9.78 -22.00 -8.56
C THR A 180 10.75 -20.81 -8.53
N PHE A 181 11.72 -20.74 -9.45
CA PHE A 181 12.63 -19.61 -9.54
C PHE A 181 11.91 -18.28 -9.83
N LEU A 182 10.94 -18.29 -10.73
CA LEU A 182 10.13 -17.10 -11.04
C LEU A 182 9.29 -16.66 -9.84
N ASN A 183 8.70 -17.60 -9.09
CA ASN A 183 7.96 -17.30 -7.86
C ASN A 183 8.84 -16.65 -6.80
N ASP A 184 10.01 -17.23 -6.54
CA ASP A 184 10.98 -16.67 -5.60
C ASP A 184 11.42 -15.28 -6.02
N THR A 185 11.64 -15.08 -7.32
CA THR A 185 12.01 -13.77 -7.88
C THR A 185 10.90 -12.74 -7.65
N VAL A 186 9.63 -13.08 -7.90
CA VAL A 186 8.45 -12.23 -7.68
C VAL A 186 8.31 -11.84 -6.21
N ARG A 187 8.41 -12.82 -5.32
CA ARG A 187 8.31 -12.63 -3.87
C ARG A 187 9.44 -11.74 -3.35
N LEU A 188 10.68 -12.00 -3.76
CA LEU A 188 11.84 -11.19 -3.39
C LEU A 188 11.77 -9.78 -3.98
N SER A 189 11.41 -9.63 -5.25
CA SER A 189 11.33 -8.31 -5.89
C SER A 189 10.31 -7.43 -5.19
N TYR A 190 9.17 -7.99 -4.81
CA TYR A 190 8.14 -7.23 -4.10
C TYR A 190 8.52 -6.95 -2.64
N ALA A 191 9.13 -7.91 -1.94
CA ALA A 191 9.64 -7.68 -0.59
C ALA A 191 10.66 -6.51 -0.57
N LEU A 192 11.60 -6.51 -1.51
CA LEU A 192 12.57 -5.43 -1.68
C LEU A 192 11.88 -4.11 -2.09
N HIS A 193 10.90 -4.16 -2.99
CA HIS A 193 10.09 -2.99 -3.37
C HIS A 193 9.49 -2.32 -2.12
N LEU A 194 8.80 -3.07 -1.26
CA LEU A 194 8.18 -2.56 -0.04
C LEU A 194 9.21 -1.95 0.92
N MET A 195 10.35 -2.62 1.12
CA MET A 195 11.43 -2.10 1.96
C MET A 195 11.95 -0.75 1.47
N LEU A 196 12.06 -0.57 0.15
CA LEU A 196 12.58 0.65 -0.47
C LEU A 196 11.54 1.78 -0.56
N VAL A 197 10.24 1.48 -0.59
CA VAL A 197 9.17 2.51 -0.53
C VAL A 197 8.99 3.04 0.89
N PHE A 198 9.15 2.20 1.91
CA PHE A 198 8.90 2.52 3.32
C PHE A 198 9.44 3.88 3.82
N PRO A 199 10.66 4.32 3.44
CA PRO A 199 11.22 5.56 3.97
C PRO A 199 10.42 6.80 3.60
N LEU A 200 9.71 6.80 2.46
CA LEU A 200 9.00 7.97 1.96
C LEU A 200 7.74 8.29 2.79
N PRO A 201 6.82 7.35 3.07
CA PRO A 201 5.74 7.57 4.03
C PRO A 201 6.24 7.91 5.43
N ASN A 202 7.30 7.25 5.89
CA ASN A 202 7.87 7.51 7.22
C ASN A 202 8.45 8.93 7.33
N PHE A 203 9.03 9.45 6.25
CA PHE A 203 9.48 10.84 6.18
C PHE A 203 8.34 11.81 6.48
N SER A 204 7.21 11.67 5.77
CA SER A 204 6.06 12.54 5.95
C SER A 204 5.41 12.36 7.31
N LEU A 205 5.28 11.12 7.81
CA LEU A 205 4.83 10.86 9.17
C LEU A 205 5.67 11.64 10.19
N ARG A 206 6.99 11.57 10.07
CA ARG A 206 7.91 12.24 10.98
C ARG A 206 7.78 13.76 10.94
N VAL A 207 7.68 14.35 9.75
CA VAL A 207 7.50 15.81 9.62
C VAL A 207 6.18 16.26 10.22
N ASN A 208 5.08 15.54 9.95
CA ASN A 208 3.76 15.87 10.52
C ASN A 208 3.73 15.73 12.04
N VAL A 209 4.37 14.69 12.61
CA VAL A 209 4.46 14.51 14.07
C VAL A 209 5.35 15.59 14.71
N ASP A 210 6.45 15.97 14.07
CA ASP A 210 7.31 17.04 14.56
C ASP A 210 6.59 18.39 14.56
N GLU A 211 5.89 18.73 13.48
CA GLU A 211 5.11 19.96 13.37
C GLU A 211 3.97 20.00 14.38
N PHE A 212 3.33 18.85 14.66
CA PHE A 212 2.28 18.74 15.67
C PHE A 212 2.80 18.92 17.10
N LEU A 213 3.94 18.29 17.44
CA LEU A 213 4.50 18.33 18.80
C LEU A 213 5.33 19.59 19.08
N PHE A 214 5.97 20.16 18.06
CA PHE A 214 6.91 21.28 18.18
C PHE A 214 6.68 22.36 17.10
N PRO A 215 5.50 23.04 17.07
CA PRO A 215 5.15 23.96 15.99
C PRO A 215 6.07 25.19 15.87
N GLU A 216 6.58 25.70 16.99
CA GLU A 216 7.39 26.93 17.04
C GLU A 216 8.88 26.71 16.78
N TRP A 217 9.29 25.46 16.58
CA TRP A 217 10.70 25.11 16.50
C TRP A 217 11.22 25.13 15.06
N PRO A 218 12.53 25.35 14.87
CA PRO A 218 13.15 25.30 13.54
C PRO A 218 13.02 23.93 12.87
N LEU A 219 13.23 23.91 11.55
CA LEU A 219 13.12 22.72 10.69
C LEU A 219 13.84 21.50 11.27
N LEU A 220 13.15 20.35 11.29
CA LEU A 220 13.63 19.09 11.86
C LEU A 220 14.98 18.64 11.30
N SER A 221 15.25 18.92 10.03
CA SER A 221 16.52 18.57 9.37
C SER A 221 17.74 19.25 10.00
N SER A 222 17.57 20.37 10.70
CA SER A 222 18.64 21.13 11.35
C SER A 222 19.05 20.52 12.71
N HIS A 223 18.11 19.91 13.43
CA HIS A 223 18.33 19.46 14.82
C HIS A 223 18.48 17.93 14.94
N ASN A 224 19.73 17.44 14.86
CA ASN A 224 20.06 16.01 15.00
C ASN A 224 19.55 15.36 16.29
N ILE A 225 19.62 16.09 17.40
CA ILE A 225 19.23 15.61 18.73
C ILE A 225 17.73 15.32 18.80
N ARG A 226 16.91 16.01 18.00
CA ARG A 226 15.46 15.73 17.89
C ARG A 226 15.16 14.72 16.80
N PHE A 227 15.85 14.84 15.66
CA PHE A 227 15.65 14.00 14.48
C PHE A 227 15.82 12.50 14.77
N VAL A 228 16.91 12.11 15.43
CA VAL A 228 17.23 10.70 15.65
C VAL A 228 16.26 10.05 16.65
N PRO A 229 16.01 10.59 17.86
CA PRO A 229 15.08 9.98 18.81
C PRO A 229 13.65 9.90 18.26
N LEU A 230 13.17 10.96 17.59
CA LEU A 230 11.83 10.94 16.99
C LEU A 230 11.71 9.83 15.93
N THR A 231 12.72 9.69 15.06
CA THR A 231 12.75 8.62 14.04
C THR A 231 12.77 7.24 14.70
N CYS A 232 13.58 7.03 15.74
CA CYS A 232 13.64 5.75 16.45
C CYS A 232 12.31 5.40 17.14
N ILE A 233 11.67 6.37 17.82
CA ILE A 233 10.38 6.16 18.49
C ILE A 233 9.30 5.79 17.48
N LEU A 234 9.22 6.50 16.35
CA LEU A 234 8.26 6.20 15.29
C LEU A 234 8.49 4.81 14.68
N LEU A 235 9.75 4.43 14.43
CA LEU A 235 10.07 3.08 13.94
C LEU A 235 9.69 1.98 14.94
N ILE A 236 9.97 2.18 16.23
CA ILE A 236 9.58 1.21 17.27
C ILE A 236 8.06 1.07 17.32
N PHE A 237 7.32 2.18 17.24
CA PHE A 237 5.86 2.17 17.19
C PHE A 237 5.33 1.39 15.98
N VAL A 238 5.87 1.66 14.78
CA VAL A 238 5.48 0.96 13.55
C VAL A 238 5.82 -0.54 13.62
N TYR A 239 6.97 -0.90 14.20
CA TYR A 239 7.36 -2.29 14.42
C TYR A 239 6.38 -3.03 15.34
N ILE A 240 6.00 -2.43 16.47
CA ILE A 240 5.02 -3.01 17.39
C ILE A 240 3.67 -3.19 16.69
N ALA A 241 3.21 -2.18 15.93
CA ALA A 241 1.98 -2.26 15.16
C ALA A 241 2.01 -3.39 14.12
N ALA A 242 3.15 -3.58 13.43
CA ALA A 242 3.32 -4.65 12.44
C ALA A 242 3.30 -6.07 13.05
N ILE A 243 3.65 -6.21 14.33
CA ILE A 243 3.50 -7.48 15.07
C ILE A 243 2.07 -7.66 15.55
N ALA A 244 1.44 -6.60 16.04
CA ALA A 244 0.09 -6.65 16.60
C ALA A 244 -1.00 -6.89 15.54
N ILE A 245 -0.78 -6.45 14.30
CA ILE A 245 -1.75 -6.56 13.20
C ILE A 245 -1.28 -7.62 12.20
N PRO A 246 -1.78 -8.87 12.29
CA PRO A 246 -1.33 -9.96 11.42
C PRO A 246 -1.85 -9.82 9.99
N ASN A 247 -3.03 -9.22 9.79
CA ASN A 247 -3.75 -9.20 8.53
C ASN A 247 -3.77 -7.77 7.92
N ILE A 248 -3.12 -7.61 6.77
CA ILE A 248 -3.04 -6.35 6.01
C ILE A 248 -4.39 -5.93 5.42
N TRP A 249 -5.23 -6.88 5.03
CA TRP A 249 -6.53 -6.59 4.42
C TRP A 249 -7.45 -5.84 5.37
N PHE A 250 -7.56 -6.30 6.62
CA PHE A 250 -8.34 -5.62 7.66
C PHE A 250 -7.84 -4.18 7.89
N PHE A 251 -6.52 -3.99 7.91
CA PHE A 251 -5.91 -2.68 8.08
C PHE A 251 -6.28 -1.71 6.94
N PHE A 252 -6.19 -2.15 5.68
CA PHE A 252 -6.53 -1.29 4.53
C PHE A 252 -8.03 -1.02 4.41
N GLN A 253 -8.89 -1.96 4.75
CA GLN A 253 -10.33 -1.71 4.78
C GLN A 253 -10.70 -0.61 5.78
N PHE A 254 -10.13 -0.64 6.98
CA PHE A 254 -10.39 0.37 8.01
C PHE A 254 -9.73 1.72 7.66
N LEU A 255 -8.44 1.71 7.31
CA LEU A 255 -7.70 2.94 6.97
C LEU A 255 -8.21 3.61 5.68
N GLY A 256 -8.67 2.81 4.72
CA GLY A 256 -9.29 3.27 3.48
C GLY A 256 -10.64 3.94 3.71
N SER A 257 -11.49 3.35 4.55
CA SER A 257 -12.85 3.84 4.81
C SER A 257 -12.90 5.03 5.77
N THR A 258 -11.82 5.31 6.49
CA THR A 258 -11.74 6.41 7.47
C THR A 258 -10.76 7.49 7.00
N THR A 259 -9.48 7.32 7.32
CA THR A 259 -8.42 8.32 7.13
C THR A 259 -8.24 8.69 5.66
N SER A 260 -8.22 7.69 4.76
CA SER A 260 -7.96 7.93 3.34
C SER A 260 -9.08 8.74 2.69
N LEU A 261 -10.35 8.38 2.96
CA LEU A 261 -11.51 9.15 2.49
C LEU A 261 -11.53 10.58 3.04
N CYS A 262 -11.18 10.76 4.32
CA CYS A 262 -11.10 12.08 4.93
C CYS A 262 -10.08 12.98 4.23
N VAL A 263 -8.87 12.47 4.02
CA VAL A 263 -7.77 13.23 3.40
C VAL A 263 -8.02 13.47 1.91
N ALA A 264 -8.55 12.48 1.18
CA ALA A 264 -8.73 12.58 -0.27
C ALA A 264 -9.98 13.38 -0.68
N PHE A 265 -11.05 13.36 0.12
CA PHE A 265 -12.34 13.93 -0.27
C PHE A 265 -12.91 14.93 0.72
N VAL A 266 -12.96 14.59 2.02
CA VAL A 266 -13.65 15.43 3.02
C VAL A 266 -12.89 16.73 3.28
N PHE A 267 -11.60 16.67 3.59
CA PHE A 267 -10.82 17.87 3.90
C PHE A 267 -10.66 18.80 2.69
N PRO A 268 -10.33 18.32 1.47
CA PRO A 268 -10.31 19.18 0.29
C PRO A 268 -11.67 19.85 0.04
N GLY A 269 -12.77 19.10 0.16
CA GLY A 269 -14.12 19.65 0.01
C GLY A 269 -14.43 20.72 1.08
N ALA A 270 -14.07 20.46 2.34
CA ALA A 270 -14.29 21.40 3.44
C ALA A 270 -13.49 22.70 3.26
N ILE A 271 -12.24 22.62 2.77
CA ILE A 271 -11.40 23.77 2.47
C ILE A 271 -12.05 24.65 1.38
N VAL A 272 -12.57 24.04 0.30
CA VAL A 272 -13.26 24.76 -0.79
C VAL A 272 -14.56 25.42 -0.30
N LEU A 273 -15.30 24.77 0.60
CA LEU A 273 -16.54 25.33 1.14
C LEU A 273 -16.29 26.46 2.14
N ARG A 274 -15.21 26.37 2.92
CA ARG A 274 -14.76 27.42 3.85
C ARG A 274 -13.87 28.46 3.15
N ASP A 275 -14.08 28.68 1.86
CA ASP A 275 -13.29 29.63 1.08
C ASP A 275 -13.45 31.07 1.61
N ILE A 276 -12.48 31.50 2.42
CA ILE A 276 -12.40 32.83 3.04
C ILE A 276 -12.08 33.91 1.97
N ASN A 277 -11.33 33.53 0.93
CA ASN A 277 -10.79 34.48 -0.05
C ASN A 277 -11.70 34.66 -1.27
N GLY A 278 -12.82 33.94 -1.35
CA GLY A 278 -13.80 34.07 -2.43
C GLY A 278 -13.30 33.59 -3.81
N ILE A 279 -12.30 32.71 -3.83
CA ILE A 279 -11.68 32.17 -5.06
C ILE A 279 -12.57 31.09 -5.70
N ALA A 280 -13.31 30.32 -4.91
CA ALA A 280 -14.04 29.15 -5.34
C ALA A 280 -15.33 29.52 -6.10
N THR A 281 -15.47 28.98 -7.32
CA THR A 281 -16.67 29.18 -8.12
C THR A 281 -17.87 28.39 -7.60
N ARG A 282 -19.08 28.70 -8.07
CA ARG A 282 -20.28 27.89 -7.74
C ARG A 282 -20.12 26.42 -8.12
N ARG A 283 -19.41 26.14 -9.23
CA ARG A 283 -19.15 24.75 -9.67
C ARG A 283 -18.24 24.04 -8.69
N ASP A 284 -17.19 24.70 -8.21
CA ASP A 284 -16.24 24.13 -7.25
C ASP A 284 -16.93 23.82 -5.92
N LYS A 285 -17.84 24.69 -5.47
CA LYS A 285 -18.64 24.46 -4.26
C LYS A 285 -19.59 23.27 -4.42
N ILE A 286 -20.25 23.12 -5.57
CA ILE A 286 -21.10 21.95 -5.85
C ILE A 286 -20.26 20.67 -5.87
N LEU A 287 -19.10 20.69 -6.51
CA LEU A 287 -18.18 19.55 -6.54
C LEU A 287 -17.69 19.19 -5.13
N ALA A 288 -17.37 20.18 -4.30
CA ALA A 288 -16.94 19.97 -2.92
C ALA A 288 -18.03 19.31 -2.06
N VAL A 289 -19.28 19.77 -2.15
CA VAL A 289 -20.42 19.11 -1.47
C VAL A 289 -20.58 17.67 -1.94
N LEU A 290 -20.50 17.44 -3.25
CA LEU A 290 -20.61 16.09 -3.82
C LEU A 290 -19.49 15.17 -3.32
N MET A 291 -18.24 15.65 -3.29
CA MET A 291 -17.09 14.89 -2.77
C MET A 291 -17.29 14.49 -1.30
N ILE A 292 -17.74 15.41 -0.45
CA ILE A 292 -18.03 15.11 0.96
C ILE A 292 -19.18 14.10 1.07
N ALA A 293 -20.26 14.30 0.33
CA ALA A 293 -21.43 13.41 0.39
C ALA A 293 -21.05 11.97 -0.03
N ILE A 294 -20.32 11.82 -1.14
CA ILE A 294 -19.84 10.52 -1.61
C ILE A 294 -18.93 9.87 -0.55
N ALA A 295 -18.00 10.63 0.03
CA ALA A 295 -17.08 10.11 1.04
C ALA A 295 -17.81 9.61 2.30
N VAL A 296 -18.80 10.37 2.80
CA VAL A 296 -19.60 9.99 3.98
C VAL A 296 -20.44 8.75 3.69
N ILE A 297 -21.09 8.68 2.52
CA ILE A 297 -21.89 7.51 2.13
C ILE A 297 -21.01 6.27 1.99
N ALA A 298 -19.89 6.39 1.24
CA ALA A 298 -18.97 5.28 1.03
C ALA A 298 -18.33 4.80 2.33
N SER A 299 -17.93 5.71 3.22
CA SER A 299 -17.39 5.38 4.54
C SER A 299 -18.42 4.64 5.40
N THR A 300 -19.68 5.11 5.42
CA THR A 300 -20.76 4.48 6.19
C THR A 300 -21.06 3.07 5.70
N ILE A 301 -21.16 2.88 4.37
CA ILE A 301 -21.39 1.56 3.76
C ILE A 301 -20.20 0.63 4.04
N ALA A 302 -18.98 1.11 3.87
CA ALA A 302 -17.79 0.30 4.09
C ALA A 302 -17.65 -0.13 5.56
N ILE A 303 -17.81 0.79 6.52
CA ILE A 303 -17.69 0.50 7.95
C ILE A 303 -18.81 -0.46 8.38
N SER A 304 -20.05 -0.24 7.94
CA SER A 304 -21.16 -1.15 8.26
C SER A 304 -20.95 -2.55 7.67
N SER A 305 -20.49 -2.65 6.42
CA SER A 305 -20.16 -3.93 5.78
C SER A 305 -19.01 -4.64 6.50
N ASN A 306 -17.96 -3.92 6.90
CA ASN A 306 -16.83 -4.51 7.62
C ASN A 306 -17.26 -5.01 9.00
N ILE A 307 -18.07 -4.25 9.74
CA ILE A 307 -18.61 -4.66 11.04
C ILE A 307 -19.53 -5.88 10.88
N ALA A 308 -20.41 -5.89 9.88
CA ALA A 308 -21.29 -7.03 9.59
C ALA A 308 -20.47 -8.30 9.30
N SER A 309 -19.44 -8.20 8.45
CA SER A 309 -18.54 -9.31 8.15
C SER A 309 -17.77 -9.80 9.38
N LEU A 310 -17.37 -8.90 10.29
CA LEU A 310 -16.68 -9.26 11.54
C LEU A 310 -17.62 -9.97 12.54
N LEU A 311 -18.90 -9.60 12.53
CA LEU A 311 -19.94 -10.18 13.37
C LEU A 311 -20.53 -11.48 12.79
N GLY A 312 -20.17 -11.85 11.56
CA GLY A 312 -20.66 -13.06 10.88
C GLY A 312 -22.14 -13.00 10.49
N THR A 313 -22.69 -11.79 10.30
CA THR A 313 -24.09 -11.52 9.92
C THR A 313 -24.16 -10.80 8.60
#